data_AF-A0A3P8U4J9-F1
#
_entry.id   AF-A0A3P8U4J9-F1
#
_cell.length_a   1.000
_cell.length_b   1.000
_cell.length_c   1.000
_cell.angle_alpha   90.00
_cell.angle_beta   90.00
_cell.angle_gamma   90.00
#
_symmetry.space_group_name_H-M   'P 1'
#
loop_
_entity.id
_entity.type
_entity.pdbx_description
1 polymer ?
#
loop_
_entity_poly.entity_id
_entity_poly.type
_entity_poly.pdbx_seq_one_letter_code
_entity_poly.pdbx_strand_id
1 'polypeptide(L)'
;MKCNFDLLTNSTCLLCTEGEEEEEEVEEEEEEVEEEEEEVEEEEEEEEEKEEGEEEVKGSTAYANMFASMLAGFMAGLAAPKIPDGEKVDFDDIHRKRMEKDLIELQSLIEAHFEKRKKEEEELLNLTDRIEKRRSERAEQMKIRAERERERQNRLAEEKARKEEEEAKKKADDDARKKMILSNLNWGKRQTEREKKRKILNDRRKELNIDHLKEEKLKAEKFDLQDKFTKQKYEVNHNEILVMSHRSKGTRSKRGLRK
;
A
#
# COMPACT_ATOMS: atom_id res chain seq x y z
N MET A 1 -6.52 19.30 49.84
CA MET A 1 -5.21 18.88 49.29
C MET A 1 -5.30 19.04 47.79
N LYS A 2 -4.43 19.87 47.23
CA LYS A 2 -4.36 20.19 45.78
C LYS A 2 -3.59 19.07 45.08
N CYS A 3 -4.16 18.49 44.03
CA CYS A 3 -3.40 17.79 42.99
C CYS A 3 -4.10 18.06 41.64
N ASN A 4 -3.39 18.79 40.78
CA ASN A 4 -3.72 19.11 39.40
C ASN A 4 -3.89 17.85 38.54
N PHE A 5 -4.93 17.81 37.70
CA PHE A 5 -5.18 16.77 36.71
C PHE A 5 -5.59 17.40 35.36
N ASP A 6 -4.86 18.42 34.88
CA ASP A 6 -5.25 19.20 33.68
C ASP A 6 -4.16 19.27 32.59
N LEU A 7 -3.30 18.25 32.42
CA LEU A 7 -2.18 18.38 31.45
C LEU A 7 -1.89 17.19 30.54
N LEU A 8 -2.74 16.15 30.48
CA LEU A 8 -2.46 14.99 29.61
C LEU A 8 -3.56 14.59 28.62
N THR A 9 -4.67 15.34 28.54
CA THR A 9 -5.73 15.05 27.55
C THR A 9 -5.69 15.96 26.32
N ASN A 10 -4.94 17.07 26.35
CA ASN A 10 -4.85 18.00 25.20
C ASN A 10 -3.72 17.68 24.22
N SER A 11 -2.74 16.84 24.60
CA SER A 11 -1.57 16.56 23.74
C SER A 11 -1.80 15.42 22.75
N THR A 12 -2.79 14.57 22.98
CA THR A 12 -3.21 13.49 22.06
C THR A 12 -4.37 13.91 21.15
N CYS A 13 -4.94 15.10 21.33
CA CYS A 13 -5.98 15.63 20.45
C CYS A 13 -5.39 16.43 19.28
N LEU A 14 -4.28 17.17 19.49
CA LEU A 14 -3.64 18.00 18.45
C LEU A 14 -3.08 17.21 17.26
N LEU A 15 -2.61 15.98 17.49
CA LEU A 15 -2.03 15.14 16.41
C LEU A 15 -3.08 14.37 15.60
N CYS A 16 -4.34 14.37 16.03
CA CYS A 16 -5.45 13.83 15.24
C CYS A 16 -6.15 14.95 14.44
N THR A 17 -6.20 16.17 14.99
CA THR A 17 -6.75 17.33 14.27
C THR A 17 -5.85 17.78 13.12
N GLU A 18 -4.52 17.73 13.26
CA GLU A 18 -3.60 18.11 12.16
C GLU A 18 -3.68 17.15 10.95
N GLY A 19 -4.10 15.90 11.14
CA GLY A 19 -4.31 14.94 10.04
C GLY A 19 -5.71 15.00 9.44
N GLU A 20 -6.73 15.36 10.21
CA GLU A 20 -8.08 15.66 9.70
C GLU A 20 -8.10 16.99 8.93
N GLU A 21 -7.33 18.01 9.37
CA GLU A 21 -7.18 19.31 8.67
C GLU A 21 -6.43 19.16 7.33
N GLU A 22 -5.43 18.27 7.22
CA GLU A 22 -4.76 17.97 5.93
C GLU A 22 -5.63 17.11 4.99
N GLU A 23 -6.55 16.30 5.51
CA GLU A 23 -7.53 15.58 4.68
C GLU A 23 -8.66 16.52 4.18
N GLU A 24 -9.09 17.49 5.01
CA GLU A 24 -10.05 18.55 4.62
C GLU A 24 -9.47 19.50 3.56
N GLU A 25 -8.19 19.92 3.67
CA GLU A 25 -7.53 20.76 2.65
C GLU A 25 -7.42 20.04 1.28
N VAL A 26 -7.25 18.72 1.27
CA VAL A 26 -7.18 17.94 0.03
C VAL A 26 -8.57 17.73 -0.58
N GLU A 27 -9.62 17.55 0.23
CA GLU A 27 -11.01 17.54 -0.26
C GLU A 27 -11.41 18.91 -0.84
N GLU A 28 -11.03 20.02 -0.20
CA GLU A 28 -11.29 21.37 -0.72
C GLU A 28 -10.53 21.65 -2.05
N GLU A 29 -9.27 21.22 -2.18
CA GLU A 29 -8.53 21.32 -3.46
C GLU A 29 -9.11 20.40 -4.56
N GLU A 30 -9.71 19.25 -4.21
CA GLU A 30 -10.38 18.37 -5.18
C GLU A 30 -11.73 18.95 -5.64
N GLU A 31 -12.48 19.60 -4.75
CA GLU A 31 -13.77 20.26 -5.06
C GLU A 31 -13.55 21.51 -5.94
N GLU A 32 -12.52 22.32 -5.67
CA GLU A 32 -12.16 23.50 -6.48
C GLU A 32 -11.72 23.12 -7.91
N VAL A 33 -11.14 21.93 -8.09
CA VAL A 33 -10.76 21.39 -9.42
C VAL A 33 -11.97 20.82 -10.16
N GLU A 34 -12.96 20.23 -9.47
CA GLU A 34 -14.22 19.81 -10.12
C GLU A 34 -15.04 21.02 -10.59
N GLU A 35 -15.10 22.12 -9.82
CA GLU A 35 -15.79 23.35 -10.24
C GLU A 35 -15.09 24.01 -11.46
N GLU A 36 -13.75 24.03 -11.52
CA GLU A 36 -13.02 24.51 -12.72
C GLU A 36 -13.23 23.59 -13.94
N GLU A 37 -13.44 22.27 -13.77
CA GLU A 37 -13.74 21.37 -14.90
C GLU A 37 -15.17 21.56 -15.43
N GLU A 38 -16.15 21.86 -14.56
CA GLU A 38 -17.55 22.12 -14.95
C GLU A 38 -17.70 23.46 -15.70
N GLU A 39 -16.98 24.52 -15.27
CA GLU A 39 -17.01 25.83 -15.93
C GLU A 39 -16.38 25.78 -17.35
N VAL A 40 -15.40 24.89 -17.56
CA VAL A 40 -14.76 24.68 -18.89
C VAL A 40 -15.65 23.84 -19.82
N GLU A 41 -16.42 22.88 -19.32
CA GLU A 41 -17.41 22.15 -20.13
C GLU A 41 -18.57 23.07 -20.58
N GLU A 42 -19.04 23.98 -19.72
CA GLU A 42 -20.07 24.97 -20.10
C GLU A 42 -19.55 25.97 -21.16
N GLU A 43 -18.28 26.41 -21.08
CA GLU A 43 -17.68 27.27 -22.12
C GLU A 43 -17.47 26.55 -23.47
N GLU A 44 -17.11 25.25 -23.48
CA GLU A 44 -16.99 24.47 -24.73
C GLU A 44 -18.37 24.21 -25.37
N GLU A 45 -19.43 23.95 -24.60
CA GLU A 45 -20.80 23.82 -25.14
C GLU A 45 -21.34 25.16 -25.72
N GLU A 46 -21.03 26.31 -25.09
CA GLU A 46 -21.42 27.63 -25.60
C GLU A 46 -20.64 28.06 -26.86
N GLU A 47 -19.48 27.47 -27.13
CA GLU A 47 -18.73 27.64 -28.39
C GLU A 47 -19.28 26.74 -29.51
N GLU A 48 -19.66 25.47 -29.22
CA GLU A 48 -20.28 24.57 -30.20
C GLU A 48 -21.67 25.08 -30.65
N GLU A 49 -22.52 25.58 -29.75
CA GLU A 49 -23.83 26.17 -30.14
C GLU A 49 -23.67 27.42 -31.03
N LYS A 50 -22.58 28.19 -30.87
CA LYS A 50 -22.30 29.37 -31.71
C LYS A 50 -21.78 28.96 -33.10
N GLU A 51 -21.04 27.87 -33.22
CA GLU A 51 -20.60 27.35 -34.54
C GLU A 51 -21.76 26.72 -35.33
N GLU A 52 -22.66 25.96 -34.70
CA GLU A 52 -23.83 25.37 -35.38
C GLU A 52 -24.81 26.45 -35.90
N GLY A 53 -24.99 27.55 -35.16
CA GLY A 53 -25.84 28.69 -35.57
C GLY A 53 -25.29 29.48 -36.77
N GLU A 54 -23.98 29.48 -37.00
CA GLU A 54 -23.36 30.18 -38.14
C GLU A 54 -23.40 29.40 -39.45
N GLU A 55 -23.44 28.06 -39.42
CA GLU A 55 -23.55 27.24 -40.63
C GLU A 55 -24.96 27.23 -41.24
N GLU A 56 -26.03 27.22 -40.43
CA GLU A 56 -27.41 27.22 -40.95
C GLU A 56 -27.78 28.51 -41.72
N VAL A 57 -27.21 29.66 -41.34
CA VAL A 57 -27.47 30.96 -42.00
C VAL A 57 -26.76 31.09 -43.34
N LYS A 58 -25.56 30.49 -43.49
CA LYS A 58 -24.78 30.50 -44.75
C LYS A 58 -25.34 29.51 -45.78
N GLY A 59 -25.90 28.38 -45.33
CA GLY A 59 -26.56 27.40 -46.21
C GLY A 59 -27.84 27.93 -46.88
N SER A 60 -28.70 28.62 -46.14
CA SER A 60 -29.99 29.11 -46.66
C SER A 60 -29.85 30.24 -47.70
N THR A 61 -28.85 31.11 -47.55
CA THR A 61 -28.56 32.21 -48.49
C THR A 61 -27.92 31.74 -49.80
N ALA A 62 -27.09 30.69 -49.75
CA ALA A 62 -26.50 30.08 -50.95
C ALA A 62 -27.54 29.37 -51.82
N TYR A 63 -28.47 28.62 -51.21
CA TYR A 63 -29.56 27.95 -51.94
C TYR A 63 -30.56 28.95 -52.56
N ALA A 64 -30.89 30.04 -51.85
CA ALA A 64 -31.78 31.08 -52.37
C ALA A 64 -31.17 31.83 -53.58
N ASN A 65 -29.88 32.17 -53.53
CA ASN A 65 -29.18 32.81 -54.65
C ASN A 65 -28.99 31.86 -55.85
N MET A 66 -28.71 30.57 -55.61
CA MET A 66 -28.59 29.58 -56.67
C MET A 66 -29.95 29.32 -57.36
N PHE A 67 -31.04 29.23 -56.60
CA PHE A 67 -32.39 29.05 -57.13
C PHE A 67 -32.87 30.29 -57.91
N ALA A 68 -32.58 31.50 -57.43
CA ALA A 68 -32.90 32.75 -58.13
C ALA A 68 -32.11 32.91 -59.45
N SER A 69 -30.83 32.53 -59.46
CA SER A 69 -29.99 32.53 -60.66
C SER A 69 -30.45 31.48 -61.69
N MET A 70 -30.84 30.29 -61.24
CA MET A 70 -31.36 29.22 -62.09
C MET A 70 -32.73 29.54 -62.71
N LEU A 71 -33.61 30.22 -61.95
CA LEU A 71 -34.93 30.66 -62.42
C LEU A 71 -34.82 31.84 -63.40
N ALA A 72 -33.85 32.74 -63.22
CA ALA A 72 -33.58 33.86 -64.12
C ALA A 72 -32.97 33.41 -65.46
N GLY A 73 -32.20 32.32 -65.49
CA GLY A 73 -31.66 31.74 -66.73
C GLY A 73 -32.67 30.94 -67.56
N PHE A 74 -33.73 30.39 -66.94
CA PHE A 74 -34.68 29.50 -67.61
C PHE A 74 -35.82 30.23 -68.35
N MET A 75 -35.98 31.55 -68.16
CA MET A 75 -37.06 32.35 -68.78
C MET A 75 -36.61 33.33 -69.87
N ALA A 76 -35.40 33.16 -70.42
CA ALA A 76 -34.92 33.93 -71.57
C ALA A 76 -34.83 33.03 -72.81
N GLY A 77 -35.97 32.77 -73.48
CA GLY A 77 -35.97 32.12 -74.79
C GLY A 77 -37.13 31.16 -75.08
N LEU A 78 -38.39 31.61 -74.98
CA LEU A 78 -39.52 30.88 -75.56
C LEU A 78 -39.54 31.07 -77.10
N ALA A 79 -38.58 30.43 -77.78
CA ALA A 79 -38.72 30.08 -79.18
C ALA A 79 -38.79 28.56 -79.26
N ALA A 80 -39.95 28.03 -79.63
CA ALA A 80 -40.18 26.60 -79.77
C ALA A 80 -39.09 25.99 -80.67
N PRO A 81 -38.23 25.08 -80.15
CA PRO A 81 -37.23 24.43 -80.98
C PRO A 81 -37.95 23.63 -82.07
N LYS A 82 -37.74 24.04 -83.32
CA LYS A 82 -38.16 23.26 -84.49
C LYS A 82 -37.39 21.94 -84.43
N ILE A 83 -38.11 20.86 -84.15
CA ILE A 83 -37.61 19.49 -84.20
C ILE A 83 -37.25 19.20 -85.66
N PRO A 84 -35.96 18.98 -86.02
CA PRO A 84 -35.62 18.44 -87.32
C PRO A 84 -36.07 16.97 -87.36
N ASP A 85 -36.69 16.62 -88.49
CA ASP A 85 -37.36 15.35 -88.75
C ASP A 85 -36.49 14.11 -88.47
N GLY A 86 -37.02 13.23 -87.62
CA GLY A 86 -37.15 11.81 -87.98
C GLY A 86 -35.92 10.90 -87.89
N GLU A 87 -34.96 11.13 -87.00
CA GLU A 87 -34.11 10.03 -86.54
C GLU A 87 -34.93 9.17 -85.58
N LYS A 88 -35.22 7.93 -86.00
CA LYS A 88 -36.05 6.97 -85.28
C LYS A 88 -35.53 6.86 -83.85
N VAL A 89 -36.30 7.39 -82.89
CA VAL A 89 -35.98 7.29 -81.48
C VAL A 89 -36.16 5.82 -81.08
N ASP A 90 -35.05 5.11 -80.91
CA ASP A 90 -35.05 3.72 -80.48
C ASP A 90 -35.45 3.66 -79.00
N PHE A 91 -36.68 3.23 -78.72
CA PHE A 91 -37.19 3.11 -77.34
C PHE A 91 -36.35 2.16 -76.48
N ASP A 92 -35.75 1.13 -77.08
CA ASP A 92 -34.82 0.23 -76.41
C ASP A 92 -33.51 0.93 -76.00
N ASP A 93 -33.06 1.91 -76.80
CA ASP A 93 -31.88 2.73 -76.48
C ASP A 93 -32.18 3.70 -75.33
N ILE A 94 -33.37 4.30 -75.30
CA ILE A 94 -33.82 5.11 -74.15
C ILE A 94 -33.88 4.28 -72.88
N HIS A 95 -34.40 3.05 -72.95
CA HIS A 95 -34.51 2.18 -71.78
C HIS A 95 -33.14 1.73 -71.28
N ARG A 96 -32.21 1.34 -72.17
CA ARG A 96 -30.82 1.04 -71.80
C ARG A 96 -30.12 2.23 -71.16
N LYS A 97 -30.19 3.41 -71.78
CA LYS A 97 -29.60 4.65 -71.24
C LYS A 97 -30.20 5.06 -69.90
N ARG A 98 -31.48 4.74 -69.64
CA ARG A 98 -32.07 4.96 -68.32
C ARG A 98 -31.44 4.03 -67.29
N MET A 99 -31.42 2.72 -67.55
CA MET A 99 -30.82 1.74 -66.64
C MET A 99 -29.34 2.04 -66.38
N GLU A 100 -28.58 2.40 -67.41
CA GLU A 100 -27.16 2.77 -67.27
C GLU A 100 -26.97 4.02 -66.40
N LYS A 101 -27.81 5.06 -66.59
CA LYS A 101 -27.77 6.26 -65.73
C LYS A 101 -28.12 5.93 -64.29
N ASP A 102 -29.19 5.18 -64.06
CA ASP A 102 -29.64 4.81 -62.73
C ASP A 102 -28.56 3.96 -62.00
N LEU A 103 -27.86 3.08 -62.72
CA LEU A 103 -26.74 2.31 -62.18
C LEU A 103 -25.53 3.18 -61.84
N ILE A 104 -25.19 4.14 -62.70
CA ILE A 104 -24.07 5.07 -62.45
C ILE A 104 -24.40 6.01 -61.29
N GLU A 105 -25.63 6.53 -61.23
CA GLU A 105 -26.10 7.36 -60.13
C GLU A 105 -26.08 6.60 -58.81
N LEU A 106 -26.55 5.34 -58.82
CA LEU A 106 -26.50 4.49 -57.63
C LEU A 106 -25.05 4.22 -57.18
N GLN A 107 -24.12 3.95 -58.11
CA GLN A 107 -22.70 3.79 -57.78
C GLN A 107 -22.12 5.07 -57.19
N SER A 108 -22.40 6.23 -57.79
CA SER A 108 -21.93 7.53 -57.30
C SER A 108 -22.48 7.86 -55.91
N LEU A 109 -23.75 7.55 -55.64
CA LEU A 109 -24.35 7.74 -54.31
C LEU A 109 -23.73 6.82 -53.26
N ILE A 110 -23.46 5.57 -53.63
CA ILE A 110 -22.78 4.60 -52.76
C ILE A 110 -21.38 5.12 -52.42
N GLU A 111 -20.59 5.49 -53.42
CA GLU A 111 -19.24 6.02 -53.24
C GLU A 111 -19.24 7.29 -52.40
N ALA A 112 -20.12 8.25 -52.70
CA ALA A 112 -20.24 9.49 -51.95
C ALA A 112 -20.62 9.25 -50.47
N HIS A 113 -21.50 8.27 -50.19
CA HIS A 113 -21.87 7.92 -48.82
C HIS A 113 -20.68 7.35 -48.05
N PHE A 114 -19.94 6.41 -48.64
CA PHE A 114 -18.77 5.81 -48.00
C PHE A 114 -17.62 6.81 -47.84
N GLU A 115 -17.36 7.65 -48.84
CA GLU A 115 -16.35 8.69 -48.72
C GLU A 115 -16.70 9.73 -47.65
N LYS A 116 -17.98 10.14 -47.57
CA LYS A 116 -18.44 11.03 -46.51
C LYS A 116 -18.25 10.40 -45.13
N ARG A 117 -18.76 9.17 -44.93
CA ARG A 117 -18.62 8.44 -43.66
C ARG A 117 -17.15 8.22 -43.27
N LYS A 118 -16.30 7.89 -44.25
CA LYS A 118 -14.87 7.68 -44.01
C LYS A 118 -14.16 8.96 -43.56
N LYS A 119 -14.48 10.11 -44.17
CA LYS A 119 -13.93 11.41 -43.76
C LYS A 119 -14.38 11.79 -42.36
N GLU A 120 -15.67 11.64 -42.07
CA GLU A 120 -16.23 11.86 -40.73
C GLU A 120 -15.57 10.95 -39.68
N GLU A 121 -15.40 9.66 -40.00
CA GLU A 121 -14.72 8.71 -39.10
C GLU A 121 -13.25 9.07 -38.88
N GLU A 122 -12.52 9.51 -39.92
CA GLU A 122 -11.13 9.97 -39.78
C GLU A 122 -11.03 11.25 -38.92
N GLU A 123 -11.98 12.18 -39.06
CA GLU A 123 -12.05 13.39 -38.24
C GLU A 123 -12.37 13.09 -36.78
N LEU A 124 -13.35 12.23 -36.53
CA LEU A 124 -13.68 11.76 -35.18
C LEU A 124 -12.51 11.02 -34.53
N LEU A 125 -11.82 10.14 -35.27
CA LEU A 125 -10.65 9.45 -34.77
C LEU A 125 -9.52 10.43 -34.41
N ASN A 126 -9.26 11.43 -35.24
CA ASN A 126 -8.25 12.45 -34.93
C ASN A 126 -8.62 13.27 -33.70
N LEU A 127 -9.91 13.56 -33.51
CA LEU A 127 -10.40 14.27 -32.32
C LEU A 127 -10.27 13.40 -31.07
N THR A 128 -10.69 12.14 -31.13
CA THR A 128 -10.54 11.20 -30.00
C THR A 128 -9.07 10.99 -29.64
N ASP A 129 -8.18 10.83 -30.62
CA ASP A 129 -6.74 10.69 -30.39
C ASP A 129 -6.16 11.91 -29.67
N ARG A 130 -6.60 13.13 -30.03
CA ARG A 130 -6.21 14.37 -29.34
C ARG A 130 -6.74 14.42 -27.90
N ILE A 131 -7.98 14.03 -27.68
CA ILE A 131 -8.59 13.99 -26.34
C ILE A 131 -7.88 12.95 -25.47
N GLU A 132 -7.69 11.74 -25.99
CA GLU A 132 -6.97 10.66 -25.31
C GLU A 132 -5.53 11.08 -24.99
N LYS A 133 -4.85 11.75 -25.92
CA LYS A 133 -3.53 12.32 -25.65
C LYS A 133 -3.56 13.32 -24.51
N ARG A 134 -4.46 14.32 -24.53
CA ARG A 134 -4.61 15.30 -23.44
C ARG A 134 -4.92 14.62 -22.10
N ARG A 135 -5.81 13.63 -22.08
CA ARG A 135 -6.15 12.84 -20.88
C ARG A 135 -4.95 12.06 -20.36
N SER A 136 -4.19 11.42 -21.25
CA SER A 136 -2.98 10.68 -20.88
C SER A 136 -1.89 11.60 -20.31
N GLU A 137 -1.70 12.79 -20.89
CA GLU A 137 -0.76 13.80 -20.41
C GLU A 137 -1.17 14.32 -19.02
N ARG A 138 -2.46 14.61 -18.79
CA ARG A 138 -2.98 14.97 -17.45
C ARG A 138 -2.75 13.84 -16.44
N ALA A 139 -3.09 12.60 -16.79
CA ALA A 139 -2.88 11.45 -15.93
C ALA A 139 -1.39 11.22 -15.61
N GLU A 140 -0.49 11.45 -16.57
CA GLU A 140 0.95 11.40 -16.33
C GLU A 140 1.44 12.54 -15.43
N GLN A 141 0.93 13.77 -15.61
CA GLN A 141 1.24 14.89 -14.73
C GLN A 141 0.81 14.60 -13.29
N MET A 142 -0.39 14.07 -13.09
CA MET A 142 -0.88 13.66 -11.77
C MET A 142 -0.03 12.54 -11.18
N LYS A 143 0.34 11.52 -11.96
CA LYS A 143 1.27 10.46 -11.52
C LYS A 143 2.63 11.02 -11.10
N ILE A 144 3.18 11.97 -11.85
CA ILE A 144 4.46 12.60 -11.52
C ILE A 144 4.35 13.43 -10.24
N ARG A 145 3.25 14.17 -10.03
CA ARG A 145 3.00 14.90 -8.79
C ARG A 145 2.91 13.94 -7.61
N ALA A 146 2.08 12.89 -7.72
CA ALA A 146 1.92 11.87 -6.71
C ALA A 146 3.22 11.10 -6.41
N GLU A 147 4.05 10.82 -7.42
CA GLU A 147 5.35 10.18 -7.26
C GLU A 147 6.34 11.09 -6.51
N ARG A 148 6.41 12.38 -6.86
CA ARG A 148 7.26 13.35 -6.15
C ARG A 148 6.84 13.51 -4.69
N GLU A 149 5.53 13.53 -4.42
CA GLU A 149 5.04 13.62 -3.05
C GLU A 149 5.33 12.35 -2.27
N ARG A 150 5.07 11.18 -2.88
CA ARG A 150 5.45 9.88 -2.31
C ARG A 150 6.96 9.80 -2.04
N GLU A 151 7.81 10.35 -2.91
CA GLU A 151 9.26 10.39 -2.69
C GLU A 151 9.64 11.25 -1.47
N ARG A 152 8.98 12.40 -1.27
CA ARG A 152 9.19 13.26 -0.10
C ARG A 152 8.79 12.54 1.18
N GLN A 153 7.60 11.95 1.20
CA GLN A 153 7.11 11.17 2.33
C GLN A 153 8.03 9.98 2.64
N ASN A 154 8.47 9.25 1.60
CA ASN A 154 9.41 8.15 1.75
C ASN A 154 10.77 8.62 2.31
N ARG A 155 11.28 9.78 1.89
CA ARG A 155 12.55 10.32 2.40
C ARG A 155 12.45 10.69 3.88
N LEU A 156 11.34 11.30 4.30
CA LEU A 156 11.08 11.61 5.70
C LEU A 156 10.91 10.33 6.54
N ALA A 157 10.18 9.34 6.00
CA ALA A 157 10.00 8.05 6.63
C ALA A 157 11.32 7.27 6.76
N GLU A 158 12.18 7.32 5.74
CA GLU A 158 13.50 6.67 5.75
C GLU A 158 14.45 7.35 6.75
N GLU A 159 14.48 8.69 6.81
CA GLU A 159 15.28 9.41 7.81
C GLU A 159 14.81 9.08 9.24
N LYS A 160 13.49 9.05 9.46
CA LYS A 160 12.90 8.66 10.74
C LYS A 160 13.22 7.20 11.08
N ALA A 161 13.11 6.29 10.12
CA ALA A 161 13.43 4.87 10.31
C ALA A 161 14.91 4.65 10.62
N ARG A 162 15.82 5.37 9.94
CA ARG A 162 17.25 5.31 10.22
C ARG A 162 17.58 5.82 11.62
N LYS A 163 16.94 6.91 12.05
CA LYS A 163 17.09 7.43 13.42
C LYS A 163 16.56 6.45 14.46
N GLU A 164 15.41 5.82 14.20
CA GLU A 164 14.83 4.79 15.08
C GLU A 164 15.72 3.53 15.16
N GLU A 165 16.32 3.10 14.05
CA GLU A 165 17.24 1.96 14.03
C GLU A 165 18.53 2.25 14.84
N GLU A 166 19.09 3.45 14.70
CA GLU A 166 20.24 3.89 15.50
C GLU A 166 19.90 3.99 17.01
N GLU A 167 18.72 4.49 17.36
CA GLU A 167 18.23 4.55 18.76
C GLU A 167 17.93 3.16 19.34
N ALA A 168 17.33 2.26 18.55
CA ALA A 168 17.07 0.88 18.95
C ALA A 168 18.38 0.12 19.19
N LYS A 169 19.37 0.30 18.30
CA LYS A 169 20.70 -0.29 18.47
C LYS A 169 21.41 0.25 19.71
N LYS A 170 21.38 1.57 19.93
CA LYS A 170 21.96 2.18 21.13
C LYS A 170 21.28 1.70 22.41
N LYS A 171 19.95 1.56 22.40
CA LYS A 171 19.19 1.01 23.54
C LYS A 171 19.56 -0.45 23.82
N ALA A 172 19.72 -1.27 22.78
CA ALA A 172 20.17 -2.64 22.91
C ALA A 172 21.60 -2.72 23.48
N ASP A 173 22.51 -1.87 22.98
CA ASP A 173 23.89 -1.78 23.48
C ASP A 173 23.95 -1.27 24.92
N ASP A 174 23.15 -0.28 25.29
CA ASP A 174 23.06 0.26 26.65
C ASP A 174 22.46 -0.79 27.61
N ASP A 175 21.46 -1.55 27.18
CA ASP A 175 20.90 -2.64 27.99
C ASP A 175 21.88 -3.82 28.10
N ALA A 176 22.66 -4.10 27.05
CA ALA A 176 23.76 -5.07 27.12
C ALA A 176 24.89 -4.59 28.05
N ARG A 177 25.28 -3.31 27.99
CA ARG A 177 26.25 -2.70 28.91
C ARG A 177 25.74 -2.68 30.34
N LYS A 178 24.48 -2.32 30.59
CA LYS A 178 23.85 -2.39 31.91
C LYS A 178 23.86 -3.83 32.42
N LYS A 179 23.50 -4.83 31.60
CA LYS A 179 23.59 -6.25 31.96
C LYS A 179 25.03 -6.67 32.26
N MET A 180 26.01 -6.25 31.45
CA MET A 180 27.43 -6.51 31.69
C MET A 180 27.91 -5.87 33.00
N ILE A 181 27.59 -4.60 33.26
CA ILE A 181 27.98 -3.90 34.50
C ILE A 181 27.28 -4.52 35.71
N LEU A 182 25.98 -4.81 35.63
CA LEU A 182 25.22 -5.43 36.70
C LEU A 182 25.72 -6.85 36.98
N SER A 183 26.11 -7.59 35.93
CA SER A 183 26.81 -8.85 36.08
C SER A 183 28.17 -8.61 36.74
N ASN A 184 29.06 -7.77 36.23
CA ASN A 184 30.40 -7.59 36.81
C ASN A 184 30.37 -7.07 38.26
N LEU A 185 29.41 -6.20 38.60
CA LEU A 185 29.19 -5.71 39.97
C LEU A 185 28.68 -6.82 40.91
N ASN A 186 27.88 -7.75 40.39
CA ASN A 186 27.47 -8.95 41.12
C ASN A 186 28.59 -10.01 41.23
N TRP A 187 29.73 -9.82 40.55
CA TRP A 187 30.86 -10.77 40.52
C TRP A 187 32.13 -10.21 41.20
N GLY A 188 32.12 -8.94 41.62
CA GLY A 188 33.19 -8.29 42.39
C GLY A 188 33.18 -8.58 43.90
N LYS A 189 32.11 -9.18 44.44
CA LYS A 189 32.16 -9.80 45.77
C LYS A 189 32.94 -11.10 45.62
N ARG A 190 34.15 -11.19 46.19
CA ARG A 190 34.80 -12.48 46.47
C ARG A 190 33.72 -13.40 47.03
N GLN A 191 33.37 -14.45 46.28
CA GLN A 191 32.29 -15.37 46.63
C GLN A 191 32.47 -15.74 48.10
N THR A 192 31.51 -15.33 48.93
CA THR A 192 31.61 -15.52 50.38
C THR A 192 31.75 -17.01 50.66
N GLU A 193 32.38 -17.41 51.77
CA GLU A 193 32.48 -18.84 52.11
C GLU A 193 31.11 -19.53 52.11
N ARG A 194 30.04 -18.78 52.43
CA ARG A 194 28.65 -19.22 52.35
C ARG A 194 28.20 -19.54 50.92
N GLU A 195 28.53 -18.71 49.96
CA GLU A 195 28.19 -18.92 48.55
C GLU A 195 29.03 -20.03 47.91
N LYS A 196 30.33 -20.13 48.26
CA LYS A 196 31.18 -21.24 47.83
C LYS A 196 30.66 -22.56 48.37
N LYS A 197 30.29 -22.60 49.65
CA LYS A 197 29.66 -23.77 50.28
C LYS A 197 28.34 -24.12 49.59
N ARG A 198 27.47 -23.15 49.29
CA ARG A 198 26.21 -23.40 48.58
C ARG A 198 26.46 -23.96 47.19
N LYS A 199 27.41 -23.41 46.43
CA LYS A 199 27.79 -23.90 45.10
C LYS A 199 28.34 -25.33 45.16
N ILE A 200 29.33 -25.59 46.02
CA ILE A 200 29.93 -26.92 46.19
C ILE A 200 28.89 -27.97 46.64
N LEU A 201 27.97 -27.59 47.54
CA LEU A 201 26.90 -28.50 47.95
C LEU A 201 25.89 -28.76 46.82
N ASN A 202 25.62 -27.77 45.96
CA ASN A 202 24.74 -27.96 44.81
C ASN A 202 25.41 -28.81 43.73
N ASP A 203 26.70 -28.59 43.45
CA ASP A 203 27.47 -29.40 42.50
C ASP A 203 27.58 -30.87 42.97
N ARG A 204 27.55 -31.11 44.29
CA ARG A 204 27.48 -32.44 44.90
C ARG A 204 26.06 -33.01 44.95
N ARG A 205 25.02 -32.17 44.83
CA ARG A 205 23.63 -32.64 44.74
C ARG A 205 23.43 -33.21 43.35
N LYS A 206 23.24 -34.52 43.27
CA LYS A 206 22.75 -35.17 42.06
C LYS A 206 21.24 -35.00 42.03
N GLU A 207 20.74 -34.25 41.05
CA GLU A 207 19.31 -34.16 40.80
C GLU A 207 18.81 -35.52 40.30
N LEU A 208 17.73 -36.00 40.92
CA LEU A 208 17.07 -37.24 40.49
C LEU A 208 16.10 -36.86 39.37
N ASN A 209 16.18 -37.55 38.23
CA ASN A 209 15.23 -37.36 37.13
C ASN A 209 13.97 -38.17 37.43
N ILE A 210 12.90 -37.48 37.85
CA ILE A 210 11.64 -38.09 38.30
C ILE A 210 10.62 -38.16 37.15
N ASP A 211 10.77 -37.33 36.12
CA ASP A 211 9.71 -37.03 35.15
C ASP A 211 9.46 -38.15 34.12
N HIS A 212 10.42 -39.06 33.93
CA HIS A 212 10.33 -40.15 32.94
C HIS A 212 10.27 -41.55 33.57
N LEU A 213 10.15 -41.65 34.90
CA LEU A 213 10.11 -42.91 35.61
C LEU A 213 8.66 -43.33 35.91
N LYS A 214 8.33 -44.61 35.64
CA LYS A 214 7.04 -45.22 36.00
C LYS A 214 6.93 -45.38 37.52
N GLU A 215 5.71 -45.36 38.06
CA GLU A 215 5.43 -45.41 39.51
C GLU A 215 6.11 -46.61 40.24
N GLU A 216 6.15 -47.79 39.60
CA GLU A 216 6.83 -48.97 40.16
C GLU A 216 8.34 -48.76 40.32
N LYS A 217 9.00 -48.12 39.34
CA LYS A 217 10.43 -47.83 39.41
C LYS A 217 10.73 -46.76 40.46
N LEU A 218 9.86 -45.76 40.60
CA LEU A 218 9.97 -44.74 41.64
C LEU A 218 9.82 -45.32 43.05
N LYS A 219 8.90 -46.28 43.25
CA LYS A 219 8.73 -46.98 44.53
C LYS A 219 9.94 -47.84 44.88
N ALA A 220 10.51 -48.55 43.90
CA ALA A 220 11.72 -49.35 44.09
C ALA A 220 12.93 -48.47 44.46
N GLU A 221 13.17 -47.39 43.71
CA GLU A 221 14.28 -46.47 43.98
C GLU A 221 14.13 -45.75 45.33
N LYS A 222 12.90 -45.38 45.71
CA LYS A 222 12.59 -44.84 47.04
C LYS A 222 12.97 -45.84 48.14
N PHE A 223 12.60 -47.11 47.99
CA PHE A 223 12.89 -48.14 48.97
C PHE A 223 14.40 -48.37 49.12
N ASP A 224 15.13 -48.47 48.00
CA ASP A 224 16.59 -48.64 47.99
C ASP A 224 17.31 -47.45 48.64
N LEU A 225 16.86 -46.22 48.38
CA LEU A 225 17.41 -45.02 49.01
C LEU A 225 17.09 -44.98 50.51
N GLN A 226 15.91 -45.44 50.91
CA GLN A 226 15.51 -45.51 52.32
C GLN A 226 16.33 -46.55 53.10
N ASP A 227 16.57 -47.73 52.52
CA ASP A 227 17.45 -48.75 53.11
C ASP A 227 18.87 -48.22 53.27
N LYS A 228 19.44 -47.63 52.20
CA LYS A 228 20.77 -46.98 52.25
C LYS A 228 20.85 -45.92 53.35
N PHE A 229 19.82 -45.09 53.50
CA PHE A 229 19.76 -44.07 54.55
C PHE A 229 19.76 -44.68 55.96
N THR A 230 19.00 -45.75 56.20
CA THR A 230 19.00 -46.44 57.50
C THR A 230 20.35 -47.07 57.83
N LYS A 231 21.01 -47.68 56.83
CA LYS A 231 22.37 -48.24 56.95
C LYS A 231 23.40 -47.17 57.30
N GLN A 232 23.40 -46.07 56.56
CA GLN A 232 24.29 -44.93 56.83
C GLN A 232 24.06 -44.32 58.22
N LYS A 233 22.79 -44.20 58.65
CA LYS A 233 22.46 -43.72 59.99
C LYS A 233 23.07 -44.62 61.07
N TYR A 234 22.99 -45.94 60.89
CA TYR A 234 23.62 -46.90 61.80
C TYR A 234 25.15 -46.76 61.80
N GLU A 235 25.77 -46.68 60.62
CA GLU A 235 27.22 -46.51 60.48
C GLU A 235 27.72 -45.22 61.13
N VAL A 236 27.02 -44.10 60.93
CA VAL A 236 27.35 -42.81 61.56
C VAL A 236 27.28 -42.94 63.08
N ASN A 237 26.18 -43.47 63.63
CA ASN A 237 26.04 -43.67 65.08
C ASN A 237 27.14 -44.59 65.65
N HIS A 238 27.46 -45.68 64.95
CA HIS A 238 28.53 -46.60 65.35
C HIS A 238 29.90 -45.92 65.33
N ASN A 239 30.20 -45.17 64.26
CA ASN A 239 31.44 -44.41 64.13
C ASN A 239 31.55 -43.30 65.19
N GLU A 240 30.46 -42.62 65.54
CA GLU A 240 30.43 -41.66 66.64
C GLU A 240 30.81 -42.34 67.97
N ILE A 241 30.24 -43.51 68.26
CA ILE A 241 30.59 -44.31 69.45
C ILE A 241 32.07 -44.74 69.42
N LEU A 242 32.57 -45.20 68.27
CA LEU A 242 33.98 -45.58 68.10
C LEU A 242 34.92 -44.39 68.30
N VAL A 243 34.65 -43.24 67.68
CA VAL A 243 35.43 -42.01 67.84
C VAL A 243 35.43 -41.56 69.29
N MET A 244 34.28 -41.62 69.98
CA MET A 244 34.20 -41.34 71.41
C MET A 244 35.02 -42.31 72.26
N SER A 245 34.99 -43.61 71.95
CA SER A 245 35.78 -44.67 72.59
C SER A 245 37.29 -44.50 72.37
N HIS A 246 37.73 -44.18 71.15
CA HIS A 246 39.14 -43.90 70.85
C HIS A 246 39.62 -42.59 71.49
N ARG A 247 38.79 -41.54 71.50
CA ARG A 247 39.09 -40.27 72.19
C ARG A 247 39.15 -40.44 73.71
N SER A 248 38.37 -41.35 74.28
CA SER A 248 38.43 -41.72 75.70
C SER A 248 39.69 -42.51 76.07
N LYS A 249 40.29 -43.25 75.13
CA LYS A 249 41.49 -44.08 75.35
C LYS A 249 42.80 -43.32 75.12
N GLY A 250 42.76 -42.15 74.47
CA GLY A 250 43.91 -41.27 74.28
C GLY A 250 43.93 -40.11 75.27
N THR A 251 44.97 -40.03 76.10
CA THR A 251 45.36 -38.88 76.96
C THR A 251 44.59 -38.69 78.28
N ARG A 252 44.64 -39.69 79.18
CA ARG A 252 44.69 -39.38 80.62
C ARG A 252 46.12 -39.01 81.03
N SER A 253 46.67 -37.94 80.44
CA SER A 253 47.97 -37.39 80.83
C SER A 253 47.76 -36.15 81.69
N LYS A 254 48.13 -36.29 82.96
CA LYS A 254 48.15 -35.29 84.04
C LYS A 254 48.59 -33.92 83.51
N ARG A 255 47.70 -32.93 83.45
CA ARG A 255 48.11 -31.53 83.36
C ARG A 255 47.94 -30.90 84.74
N GLY A 256 49.07 -30.85 85.44
CA GLY A 256 49.20 -30.31 86.78
C GLY A 256 48.90 -28.82 86.83
N LEU A 257 48.25 -28.47 87.93
CA LEU A 257 48.22 -27.18 88.58
C LEU A 257 49.56 -26.43 88.41
N ARG A 258 49.53 -25.21 87.87
CA ARG A 258 50.50 -24.18 88.27
C ARG A 258 49.81 -22.82 88.35
N LYS A 259 50.15 -22.18 89.48
CA LYS A 259 49.79 -20.85 89.98
C LYS A 259 50.21 -19.74 89.04
#